data_AF-A0A8S0ZMW6-F1
#
_entry.id   AF-A0A8S0ZMW6-F1
#
_cell.length_a   1.000
_cell.length_b   1.000
_cell.length_c   1.000
_cell.angle_alpha   90.00
_cell.angle_beta   90.00
_cell.angle_gamma   90.00
#
_symmetry.space_group_name_H-M   'P 1'
#
loop_
_entity.id
_entity.type
_entity.pdbx_description
1 polymer ?
#
loop_
_entity_poly.entity_id
_entity_poly.type
_entity_poly.pdbx_seq_one_letter_code
_entity_poly.pdbx_strand_id
1 'polypeptide(L)'
;MHHVVKLMINTTCSIRVHPIFHLIIPSAAQPVIHQEGLLPIKHITMPKVVFRYFPAKGMGEGSRLLLAYGGQQFEDVRIAPENWPQYKSKTVFGQMPILEIDGKQYAQSVAISRYLGRKYGVAGDNEEEAFEIDQNVDFLNDIRLKAASIYNEPDATIKAKKQADAEKNVYPDLLDKLNSIIVKNKGHIAAGKLTWGDFLFAGIYDFLKVLLQKPDLEKKYPAFKQKLDSKMPHVVFRYFQCKALGEGGRLLLAYGGQEFEDVRFSMEKWPEYKPNTLFGQLPELEIDGKKYSQSLAICRYLGKKYGIAGDNEEEAFEIDMNVDFLNDIRAKAAIVHYEADEEVKAKKHEDAAKNIYPGLLEKLNAIIVKNNGHLAAGKLTWGDFHFAGLLDYLKAMLRIPDLEEKYPAFKQYSFGLVPRHTSNRKMTKFVVYYFKVKALGEGARLLLSYGGQEFEDHRVDFETEWPDLKAETPFGQLPVLEIDGKRYGQSIAICRYLGKKFEIAGDNDEEALEIDQIVDFIYDIRAKAAGVHYESDPDLKAKKQEDLVKTHYPGLLEKLNAVIVKNNGHVAAGKLTWGDFIFAGMFDYLKAMMQMPDLAKEYPAFKEVVDKVYSIPKVKAYADAAPVSPHGV
;
A
#
# COMPACT_ATOMS: atom_id res chain seq x y z
N MET A 1 -51.56 2.29 56.07
CA MET A 1 -50.85 1.51 55.03
C MET A 1 -49.39 1.39 55.47
N HIS A 2 -49.07 0.44 56.36
CA HIS A 2 -48.51 -0.90 56.07
C HIS A 2 -47.22 -0.81 55.22
N HIS A 3 -46.04 -0.78 55.86
CA HIS A 3 -45.16 -1.91 56.30
C HIS A 3 -44.02 -2.13 55.28
N VAL A 4 -42.76 -1.69 55.54
CA VAL A 4 -41.68 -2.30 56.37
C VAL A 4 -41.14 -3.59 55.69
N VAL A 5 -39.85 -3.71 55.34
CA VAL A 5 -38.74 -4.17 56.22
C VAL A 5 -37.36 -3.59 55.86
N LYS A 6 -36.59 -3.36 56.92
CA LYS A 6 -35.22 -2.85 57.13
C LYS A 6 -34.28 -4.02 57.50
N LEU A 7 -32.97 -3.93 57.26
CA LEU A 7 -31.85 -4.28 58.18
C LEU A 7 -30.50 -3.98 57.46
N MET A 8 -29.71 -2.94 57.81
CA MET A 8 -28.61 -2.90 58.81
C MET A 8 -27.66 -4.12 58.79
N ILE A 9 -26.34 -3.96 58.67
CA ILE A 9 -25.42 -3.64 59.79
C ILE A 9 -24.10 -2.99 59.31
N ASN A 10 -23.67 -1.98 60.09
CA ASN A 10 -22.36 -1.32 60.13
C ASN A 10 -21.19 -2.28 60.43
N THR A 11 -19.98 -1.98 59.95
CA THR A 11 -18.84 -1.62 60.85
C THR A 11 -17.59 -1.21 60.05
N THR A 12 -17.19 0.04 60.23
CA THR A 12 -15.81 0.53 60.18
C THR A 12 -15.03 0.01 61.38
N CYS A 13 -13.76 -0.42 61.24
CA CYS A 13 -12.62 0.19 61.94
C CYS A 13 -11.28 -0.50 61.61
N SER A 14 -10.26 0.36 61.47
CA SER A 14 -8.82 0.12 61.60
C SER A 14 -8.44 -0.71 62.84
N ILE A 15 -7.30 -1.43 62.81
CA ILE A 15 -6.26 -1.40 63.88
C ILE A 15 -5.04 -2.31 63.57
N ARG A 16 -3.88 -1.65 63.63
CA ARG A 16 -2.55 -2.02 64.18
C ARG A 16 -1.72 -3.19 63.63
N VAL A 17 -0.56 -2.76 63.15
CA VAL A 17 0.73 -3.45 63.10
C VAL A 17 1.40 -3.39 64.49
N HIS A 18 1.92 -4.51 65.01
CA HIS A 18 3.20 -4.64 65.77
C HIS A 18 3.45 -6.14 66.14
N PRO A 19 4.70 -6.56 66.49
CA PRO A 19 5.35 -7.71 65.87
C PRO A 19 5.80 -8.81 66.86
N ILE A 20 6.57 -9.77 66.31
CA ILE A 20 7.52 -10.71 66.94
C ILE A 20 6.93 -12.09 67.31
N PHE A 21 7.41 -13.14 66.63
CA PHE A 21 8.27 -14.17 67.25
C PHE A 21 9.01 -15.00 66.18
N HIS A 22 10.32 -15.17 66.41
CA HIS A 22 11.25 -16.02 65.68
C HIS A 22 10.87 -17.50 65.77
N LEU A 23 11.11 -18.25 64.69
CA LEU A 23 11.76 -19.56 64.81
C LEU A 23 12.56 -19.89 63.54
N ILE A 24 13.78 -20.34 63.79
CA ILE A 24 14.90 -20.58 62.86
C ILE A 24 14.89 -22.06 62.45
N ILE A 25 14.98 -22.38 61.15
CA ILE A 25 15.49 -23.67 60.61
C ILE A 25 16.25 -23.37 59.29
N PRO A 26 17.41 -24.01 59.01
CA PRO A 26 18.51 -23.40 58.26
C PRO A 26 18.46 -23.54 56.73
N SER A 27 19.15 -22.59 56.11
CA SER A 27 19.40 -22.38 54.68
C SER A 27 20.08 -23.57 54.00
N ALA A 28 19.45 -24.06 52.91
CA ALA A 28 20.13 -24.71 51.80
C ALA A 28 20.07 -23.76 50.60
N ALA A 29 21.22 -23.47 50.02
CA ALA A 29 21.41 -22.51 48.94
C ALA A 29 20.54 -22.84 47.70
N GLN A 30 19.68 -21.90 47.31
CA GLN A 30 19.08 -21.87 45.97
C GLN A 30 19.98 -21.06 45.03
N PRO A 31 20.15 -21.48 43.77
CA PRO A 31 20.95 -20.73 42.80
C PRO A 31 20.26 -19.39 42.48
N VAL A 32 21.05 -18.32 42.51
CA VAL A 32 20.66 -16.97 42.09
C VAL A 32 20.40 -17.00 40.59
N ILE A 33 19.12 -17.01 40.21
CA ILE A 33 18.72 -16.63 38.86
C ILE A 33 18.68 -15.11 38.85
N HIS A 34 19.62 -14.48 38.13
CA HIS A 34 19.51 -13.07 37.79
C HIS A 34 18.23 -12.90 36.96
N GLN A 35 17.19 -12.30 37.57
CA GLN A 35 16.11 -11.68 36.82
C GLN A 35 16.67 -10.44 36.12
N GLU A 36 17.26 -10.63 34.95
CA GLU A 36 17.32 -9.54 33.99
C GLU A 36 15.88 -9.16 33.63
N GLY A 37 15.58 -7.87 33.83
CA GLY A 37 14.23 -7.34 33.73
C GLY A 37 13.57 -7.68 32.40
N LEU A 38 12.44 -8.39 32.48
CA LEU A 38 11.44 -8.37 31.44
C LEU A 38 11.14 -6.90 31.12
N LEU A 39 11.52 -6.46 29.91
CA LEU A 39 11.06 -5.20 29.36
C LEU A 39 9.54 -5.13 29.54
N PRO A 40 8.98 -4.03 30.08
CA PRO A 40 7.54 -3.93 30.26
C PRO A 40 6.87 -4.14 28.91
N ILE A 41 5.87 -5.02 28.88
CA ILE A 41 4.97 -5.19 27.74
C ILE A 41 4.38 -3.80 27.49
N LYS A 42 4.83 -3.10 26.45
CA LYS A 42 4.13 -1.90 25.97
C LYS A 42 2.71 -2.37 25.67
N HIS A 43 1.73 -1.89 26.43
CA HIS A 43 0.35 -1.96 26.00
C HIS A 43 0.30 -1.33 24.61
N ILE A 44 0.16 -2.17 23.58
CA ILE A 44 -0.09 -1.70 22.22
C ILE A 44 -1.52 -1.16 22.27
N THR A 45 -1.67 0.15 22.48
CA THR A 45 -2.94 0.82 22.27
C THR A 45 -3.25 0.74 20.78
N MET A 46 -4.33 0.05 20.41
CA MET A 46 -4.78 0.06 19.02
C MET A 46 -5.03 1.52 18.57
N PRO A 47 -4.61 1.90 17.35
CA PRO A 47 -4.78 3.26 16.87
C PRO A 47 -6.25 3.63 16.87
N LYS A 48 -6.58 4.83 17.34
CA LYS A 48 -7.96 5.32 17.31
C LYS A 48 -8.28 5.72 15.87
N VAL A 49 -9.14 4.93 15.22
CA VAL A 49 -9.61 5.20 13.87
C VAL A 49 -11.01 5.81 13.91
N VAL A 50 -11.19 6.97 13.28
CA VAL A 50 -12.50 7.61 13.09
C VAL A 50 -12.72 7.87 11.61
N PHE A 51 -13.85 7.44 11.08
CA PHE A 51 -14.23 7.71 9.70
C PHE A 51 -15.41 8.68 9.67
N ARG A 52 -15.26 9.81 8.97
CA ARG A 52 -16.29 10.86 8.90
C ARG A 52 -16.79 11.00 7.47
N TYR A 53 -18.09 10.82 7.29
CA TYR A 53 -18.75 11.02 5.99
C TYR A 53 -20.25 11.29 6.17
N PHE A 54 -20.95 11.59 5.08
CA PHE A 54 -22.41 11.72 5.08
C PHE A 54 -23.11 10.39 5.44
N PRO A 55 -24.38 10.42 5.90
CA PRO A 55 -25.22 9.24 6.07
C PRO A 55 -25.70 8.69 4.71
N ALA A 56 -24.78 8.53 3.76
CA ALA A 56 -24.99 8.01 2.41
C ALA A 56 -23.81 7.13 2.01
N LYS A 57 -24.00 6.30 0.97
CA LYS A 57 -22.91 5.49 0.40
C LYS A 57 -21.88 6.39 -0.28
N GLY A 58 -22.13 6.79 -1.53
CA GLY A 58 -21.32 7.77 -2.28
C GLY A 58 -19.81 7.52 -2.19
N MET A 59 -19.04 8.61 -2.19
CA MET A 59 -17.57 8.54 -2.19
C MET A 59 -16.95 7.98 -0.90
N GLY A 60 -17.69 7.94 0.21
CA GLY A 60 -17.17 7.43 1.48
C GLY A 60 -17.37 5.93 1.69
N GLU A 61 -18.29 5.30 0.96
CA GLU A 61 -18.65 3.90 1.22
C GLU A 61 -17.55 2.92 0.91
N GLY A 62 -16.75 3.15 -0.15
CA GLY A 62 -15.61 2.29 -0.46
C GLY A 62 -14.65 2.16 0.73
N SER A 63 -14.34 3.28 1.39
CA SER A 63 -13.53 3.30 2.60
C SER A 63 -14.21 2.59 3.78
N ARG A 64 -15.52 2.75 3.97
CA ARG A 64 -16.26 1.99 5.01
C ARG A 64 -16.20 0.49 4.78
N LEU A 65 -16.42 0.06 3.54
CA LEU A 65 -16.38 -1.35 3.16
C LEU A 65 -14.97 -1.92 3.33
N LEU A 66 -13.93 -1.16 3.01
CA LEU A 66 -12.53 -1.55 3.25
C LEU A 66 -12.20 -1.63 4.75
N LEU A 67 -12.63 -0.66 5.56
CA LEU A 67 -12.46 -0.71 7.02
C LEU A 67 -13.16 -1.95 7.62
N ALA A 68 -14.39 -2.24 7.16
CA ALA A 68 -15.12 -3.43 7.58
C ALA A 68 -14.44 -4.73 7.09
N TYR A 69 -13.97 -4.75 5.85
CA TYR A 69 -13.23 -5.89 5.26
C TYR A 69 -11.98 -6.21 6.07
N GLY A 70 -11.19 -5.20 6.41
CA GLY A 70 -10.00 -5.33 7.24
C GLY A 70 -10.25 -5.62 8.72
N GLY A 71 -11.51 -5.78 9.16
CA GLY A 71 -11.84 -6.02 10.58
C GLY A 71 -11.49 -4.85 11.51
N GLN A 72 -11.15 -3.68 10.97
CA GLN A 72 -10.71 -2.52 11.74
C GLN A 72 -11.88 -2.01 12.59
N GLN A 73 -11.67 -1.91 13.89
CA GLN A 73 -12.59 -1.14 14.74
C GLN A 73 -12.42 0.34 14.44
N PHE A 74 -13.50 1.04 14.11
CA PHE A 74 -13.51 2.47 13.86
C PHE A 74 -14.81 3.12 14.33
N GLU A 75 -14.74 4.39 14.68
CA GLU A 75 -15.91 5.22 14.94
C GLU A 75 -16.47 5.75 13.60
N ASP A 76 -17.65 5.29 13.16
CA ASP A 76 -18.33 5.79 11.94
C ASP A 76 -19.16 7.03 12.28
N VAL A 77 -18.58 8.22 12.09
CA VAL A 77 -19.26 9.48 12.38
C VAL A 77 -19.97 10.00 11.16
N ARG A 78 -21.30 9.93 11.21
CA ARG A 78 -22.19 10.35 10.13
C ARG A 78 -22.59 11.81 10.29
N ILE A 79 -22.08 12.68 9.42
CA ILE A 79 -22.39 14.12 9.41
C ILE A 79 -23.61 14.35 8.53
N ALA A 80 -24.74 14.72 9.15
CA ALA A 80 -25.95 15.10 8.41
C ALA A 80 -25.66 16.32 7.50
N PRO A 81 -26.24 16.40 6.28
CA PRO A 81 -25.99 17.50 5.34
C PRO A 81 -26.19 18.89 5.93
N GLU A 82 -27.15 19.07 6.83
CA GLU A 82 -27.49 20.33 7.50
C GLU A 82 -26.37 20.79 8.44
N ASN A 83 -25.58 19.85 8.97
CA ASN A 83 -24.45 20.12 9.87
C ASN A 83 -23.14 20.36 9.10
N TRP A 84 -23.09 20.05 7.80
CA TRP A 84 -21.86 20.19 7.00
C TRP A 84 -21.27 21.60 6.99
N PRO A 85 -22.04 22.69 6.85
CA PRO A 85 -21.48 24.04 6.85
C PRO A 85 -20.64 24.36 8.10
N GLN A 86 -21.03 23.83 9.26
CA GLN A 86 -20.32 24.02 10.53
C GLN A 86 -19.08 23.12 10.67
N TYR A 87 -19.06 22.00 9.95
CA TYR A 87 -17.97 21.04 9.96
C TYR A 87 -16.90 21.30 8.89
N LYS A 88 -17.27 21.98 7.80
CA LYS A 88 -16.41 22.20 6.63
C LYS A 88 -15.08 22.88 6.97
N SER A 89 -15.07 23.84 7.88
CA SER A 89 -13.82 24.51 8.30
C SER A 89 -12.91 23.63 9.17
N LYS A 90 -13.42 22.50 9.69
CA LYS A 90 -12.71 21.57 10.58
C LYS A 90 -12.10 20.38 9.83
N THR A 91 -12.38 20.22 8.55
CA THR A 91 -11.85 19.12 7.75
C THR A 91 -10.68 19.57 6.89
N VAL A 92 -9.73 18.66 6.67
CA VAL A 92 -8.65 18.88 5.70
C VAL A 92 -9.26 19.18 4.32
N PHE A 93 -8.75 20.24 3.70
CA PHE A 93 -9.25 20.87 2.45
C PHE A 93 -10.69 21.40 2.47
N GLY A 94 -11.46 21.20 3.54
CA GLY A 94 -12.88 21.53 3.60
C GLY A 94 -13.74 20.61 2.73
N GLN A 95 -13.40 19.32 2.72
CA GLN A 95 -14.09 18.25 2.00
C GLN A 95 -14.32 17.03 2.91
N MET A 96 -15.06 16.04 2.40
CA MET A 96 -15.28 14.71 2.97
C MET A 96 -15.23 13.67 1.84
N PRO A 97 -14.87 12.39 2.10
CA PRO A 97 -14.66 11.76 3.42
C PRO A 97 -13.37 12.17 4.14
N ILE A 98 -13.34 11.92 5.45
CA ILE A 98 -12.15 12.05 6.30
C ILE A 98 -11.88 10.72 7.01
N LEU A 99 -10.67 10.21 6.88
CA LEU A 99 -10.11 9.17 7.73
C LEU A 99 -9.22 9.85 8.77
N GLU A 100 -9.48 9.62 10.05
CA GLU A 100 -8.69 10.14 11.16
C GLU A 100 -8.00 8.97 11.87
N ILE A 101 -6.67 9.01 11.96
CA ILE A 101 -5.85 8.01 12.64
C ILE A 101 -5.06 8.74 13.72
N ASP A 102 -5.31 8.40 14.98
CA ASP A 102 -4.67 9.02 16.15
C ASP A 102 -4.71 10.56 16.13
N GLY A 103 -5.85 11.10 15.68
CA GLY A 103 -6.11 12.54 15.59
C GLY A 103 -5.59 13.23 14.32
N LYS A 104 -4.79 12.57 13.48
CA LYS A 104 -4.37 13.11 12.17
C LYS A 104 -5.43 12.79 11.12
N GLN A 105 -5.93 13.83 10.44
CA GLN A 105 -6.94 13.70 9.39
C GLN A 105 -6.30 13.53 8.00
N TYR A 106 -6.90 12.65 7.21
CA TYR A 106 -6.60 12.41 5.81
C TYR A 106 -7.88 12.54 4.99
N ALA A 107 -7.80 13.21 3.85
CA ALA A 107 -8.92 13.42 2.93
C ALA A 107 -8.73 12.63 1.63
N GLN A 108 -9.65 12.84 0.68
CA GLN A 108 -9.67 12.23 -0.66
C GLN A 108 -10.02 10.74 -0.65
N SER A 109 -11.20 10.40 -1.17
CA SER A 109 -11.76 9.04 -1.10
C SER A 109 -10.92 7.98 -1.80
N VAL A 110 -10.27 8.35 -2.92
CA VAL A 110 -9.42 7.43 -3.68
C VAL A 110 -8.12 7.19 -2.93
N ALA A 111 -7.44 8.24 -2.46
CA ALA A 111 -6.27 8.14 -1.59
C ALA A 111 -6.54 7.28 -0.33
N ILE A 112 -7.65 7.54 0.38
CA ILE A 112 -8.05 6.76 1.57
C ILE A 112 -8.28 5.28 1.19
N SER A 113 -9.02 5.02 0.11
CA SER A 113 -9.33 3.65 -0.30
C SER A 113 -8.09 2.88 -0.74
N ARG A 114 -7.14 3.55 -1.41
CA ARG A 114 -5.86 2.96 -1.78
C ARG A 114 -5.00 2.63 -0.56
N TYR A 115 -4.91 3.54 0.41
CA TYR A 115 -4.21 3.31 1.69
C TYR A 115 -4.79 2.09 2.41
N LEU A 116 -6.12 2.04 2.59
CA LEU A 116 -6.78 0.89 3.21
C LEU A 116 -6.61 -0.38 2.39
N GLY A 117 -6.57 -0.26 1.06
CA GLY A 117 -6.29 -1.35 0.15
C GLY A 117 -4.91 -1.98 0.36
N ARG A 118 -3.88 -1.16 0.54
CA ARG A 118 -2.53 -1.63 0.90
C ARG A 118 -2.54 -2.26 2.29
N LYS A 119 -3.11 -1.57 3.27
CA LYS A 119 -3.20 -2.02 4.67
C LYS A 119 -3.88 -3.39 4.81
N TYR A 120 -4.89 -3.69 3.99
CA TYR A 120 -5.66 -4.94 4.08
C TYR A 120 -5.35 -5.93 2.95
N GLY A 121 -4.22 -5.77 2.25
CA GLY A 121 -3.73 -6.78 1.30
C GLY A 121 -4.56 -6.94 0.02
N VAL A 122 -5.26 -5.89 -0.43
CA VAL A 122 -6.06 -5.88 -1.68
C VAL A 122 -5.56 -4.82 -2.68
N ALA A 123 -4.26 -4.50 -2.63
CA ALA A 123 -3.58 -3.55 -3.51
C ALA A 123 -2.87 -4.17 -4.73
N GLY A 124 -3.12 -5.45 -5.01
CA GLY A 124 -2.38 -6.23 -6.01
C GLY A 124 -1.18 -6.95 -5.40
N ASP A 125 -0.73 -8.04 -6.04
CA ASP A 125 0.37 -8.87 -5.53
C ASP A 125 1.74 -8.30 -5.96
N ASN A 126 1.75 -7.40 -6.94
CA ASN A 126 2.96 -6.81 -7.51
C ASN A 126 2.67 -5.40 -8.07
N GLU A 127 3.73 -4.69 -8.45
CA GLU A 127 3.63 -3.30 -8.94
C GLU A 127 2.88 -3.16 -10.27
N GLU A 128 2.88 -4.19 -11.10
CA GLU A 128 2.14 -4.18 -12.36
C GLU A 128 0.63 -4.25 -12.11
N GLU A 129 0.20 -5.12 -11.20
CA GLU A 129 -1.20 -5.19 -10.76
C GLU A 129 -1.63 -3.92 -10.03
N ALA A 130 -0.79 -3.38 -9.14
CA ALA A 130 -1.06 -2.12 -8.45
C ALA A 130 -1.27 -0.96 -9.46
N PHE A 131 -0.43 -0.91 -10.49
CA PHE A 131 -0.56 0.07 -11.57
C PHE A 131 -1.83 -0.15 -12.41
N GLU A 132 -2.18 -1.40 -12.70
CA GLU A 132 -3.44 -1.72 -13.38
C GLU A 132 -4.67 -1.27 -12.57
N ILE A 133 -4.67 -1.52 -11.25
CA ILE A 133 -5.76 -1.08 -10.36
C ILE A 133 -5.89 0.45 -10.41
N ASP A 134 -4.77 1.16 -10.25
CA ASP A 134 -4.77 2.63 -10.24
C ASP A 134 -5.33 3.22 -11.54
N GLN A 135 -4.86 2.78 -12.71
CA GLN A 135 -5.35 3.35 -13.97
C GLN A 135 -6.84 3.06 -14.22
N ASN A 136 -7.32 1.88 -13.80
CA ASN A 136 -8.73 1.51 -13.97
C ASN A 136 -9.64 2.28 -13.01
N VAL A 137 -9.16 2.54 -11.79
CA VAL A 137 -9.86 3.40 -10.81
C VAL A 137 -9.87 4.86 -11.27
N ASP A 138 -8.75 5.37 -11.78
CA ASP A 138 -8.68 6.74 -12.32
C ASP A 138 -9.66 6.89 -13.51
N PHE A 139 -9.73 5.90 -14.41
CA PHE A 139 -10.72 5.88 -15.49
C PHE A 139 -12.17 5.84 -14.96
N LEU A 140 -12.47 5.03 -13.94
CA LEU A 140 -13.78 5.03 -13.28
C LEU A 140 -14.12 6.42 -12.70
N ASN A 141 -13.13 7.10 -12.12
CA ASN A 141 -13.31 8.45 -11.57
C ASN A 141 -13.55 9.49 -12.68
N ASP A 142 -12.95 9.35 -13.86
CA ASP A 142 -13.21 10.20 -15.02
C ASP A 142 -14.67 10.11 -15.47
N ILE A 143 -15.23 8.90 -15.54
CA ILE A 143 -16.65 8.68 -15.87
C ILE A 143 -17.52 9.40 -14.85
N ARG A 144 -17.22 9.22 -13.56
CA ARG A 144 -17.95 9.86 -12.47
C ARG A 144 -17.86 11.39 -12.54
N LEU A 145 -16.67 11.96 -12.74
CA LEU A 145 -16.45 13.41 -12.82
C LEU A 145 -17.20 14.01 -14.01
N LYS A 146 -17.18 13.33 -15.17
CA LYS A 146 -17.94 13.76 -16.34
C LYS A 146 -19.44 13.75 -16.04
N ALA A 147 -19.98 12.66 -15.51
CA ALA A 147 -21.38 12.56 -15.14
C ALA A 147 -21.79 13.61 -14.09
N ALA A 148 -20.95 13.82 -13.07
CA ALA A 148 -21.16 14.83 -12.03
C ALA A 148 -21.17 16.26 -12.60
N SER A 149 -20.30 16.57 -13.57
CA SER A 149 -20.26 17.89 -14.20
C SER A 149 -21.56 18.22 -14.96
N ILE A 150 -22.19 17.21 -15.56
CA ILE A 150 -23.45 17.36 -16.28
C ILE A 150 -24.61 17.39 -15.28
N TYR A 151 -24.63 16.46 -14.33
CA TYR A 151 -25.68 16.35 -13.33
C TYR A 151 -25.80 17.62 -12.47
N ASN A 152 -24.68 18.26 -12.14
CA ASN A 152 -24.66 19.47 -11.31
C ASN A 152 -24.68 20.78 -12.11
N GLU A 153 -24.87 20.75 -13.43
CA GLU A 153 -25.02 21.98 -14.22
C GLU A 153 -26.29 22.74 -13.75
N PRO A 154 -26.15 23.97 -13.22
CA PRO A 154 -27.27 24.72 -12.64
C PRO A 154 -28.29 25.18 -13.67
N ASP A 155 -27.86 25.46 -14.91
CA ASP A 155 -28.78 25.84 -15.98
C ASP A 155 -29.48 24.61 -16.55
N ALA A 156 -30.81 24.55 -16.40
CA ALA A 156 -31.61 23.40 -16.80
C ALA A 156 -31.55 23.12 -18.31
N THR A 157 -31.48 24.15 -19.15
CA THR A 157 -31.42 24.01 -20.62
C THR A 157 -30.06 23.47 -21.04
N ILE A 158 -28.97 24.02 -20.47
CA ILE A 158 -27.61 23.53 -20.74
C ILE A 158 -27.43 22.11 -20.21
N LYS A 159 -27.94 21.83 -19.01
CA LYS A 159 -27.93 20.47 -18.42
C LYS A 159 -28.62 19.47 -19.33
N ALA A 160 -29.82 19.77 -19.82
CA ALA A 160 -30.56 18.90 -20.73
C ALA A 160 -29.79 18.66 -22.04
N LYS A 161 -29.20 19.71 -22.64
CA LYS A 161 -28.37 19.59 -23.85
C LYS A 161 -27.13 18.73 -23.62
N LYS A 162 -26.39 18.96 -22.54
CA LYS A 162 -25.19 18.19 -22.18
C LYS A 162 -25.53 16.73 -21.87
N GLN A 163 -26.66 16.48 -21.20
CA GLN A 163 -27.13 15.13 -20.92
C GLN A 163 -27.49 14.38 -22.22
N ALA A 164 -28.23 15.01 -23.13
CA ALA A 164 -28.60 14.41 -24.41
C ALA A 164 -27.37 14.10 -25.29
N ASP A 165 -26.40 15.02 -25.33
CA ASP A 165 -25.13 14.79 -26.02
C ASP A 165 -24.34 13.64 -25.37
N ALA A 166 -24.22 13.63 -24.05
CA ALA A 166 -23.49 12.58 -23.35
C ALA A 166 -24.14 11.20 -23.52
N GLU A 167 -25.47 11.10 -23.48
CA GLU A 167 -26.19 9.86 -23.72
C GLU A 167 -25.95 9.28 -25.11
N LYS A 168 -25.80 10.14 -26.11
CA LYS A 168 -25.59 9.74 -27.50
C LYS A 168 -24.11 9.44 -27.80
N ASN A 169 -23.21 10.31 -27.35
CA ASN A 169 -21.86 10.41 -27.89
C ASN A 169 -20.75 10.08 -26.86
N VAL A 170 -21.05 10.06 -25.55
CA VAL A 170 -20.02 9.95 -24.50
C VAL A 170 -20.20 8.71 -23.62
N TYR A 171 -21.36 8.58 -22.96
CA TYR A 171 -21.63 7.49 -22.03
C TYR A 171 -21.53 6.10 -22.65
N PRO A 172 -22.01 5.84 -23.88
CA PRO A 172 -21.86 4.51 -24.49
C PRO A 172 -20.40 4.07 -24.55
N ASP A 173 -19.50 4.89 -25.12
CA ASP A 173 -18.08 4.58 -25.26
C ASP A 173 -17.41 4.34 -23.89
N LEU A 174 -17.63 5.24 -22.93
CA LEU A 174 -17.02 5.14 -21.60
C LEU A 174 -17.50 3.91 -20.82
N LEU A 175 -18.80 3.63 -20.84
CA LEU A 175 -19.38 2.50 -20.12
C LEU A 175 -19.07 1.17 -20.80
N ASP A 176 -19.01 1.12 -22.14
CA ASP A 176 -18.59 -0.06 -22.89
C ASP A 176 -17.11 -0.40 -22.60
N LYS A 177 -16.23 0.61 -22.50
CA LYS A 177 -14.84 0.43 -22.05
C LYS A 177 -14.74 -0.08 -20.61
N LEU A 178 -15.47 0.54 -19.67
CA LEU A 178 -15.49 0.07 -18.28
C LEU A 178 -16.00 -1.39 -18.18
N ASN A 179 -17.02 -1.73 -18.96
CA ASN A 179 -17.53 -3.10 -19.02
C ASN A 179 -16.49 -4.08 -19.58
N SER A 180 -15.79 -3.71 -20.65
CA SER A 180 -14.68 -4.52 -21.20
C SER A 180 -13.57 -4.76 -20.17
N ILE A 181 -13.21 -3.74 -19.38
CA ILE A 181 -12.23 -3.86 -18.28
C ILE A 181 -12.72 -4.90 -17.26
N ILE A 182 -13.96 -4.77 -16.79
CA ILE A 182 -14.51 -5.64 -15.74
C ILE A 182 -14.68 -7.08 -16.25
N VAL A 183 -15.15 -7.27 -17.48
CA VAL A 183 -15.28 -8.60 -18.10
C VAL A 183 -13.91 -9.27 -18.26
N LYS A 184 -12.92 -8.54 -18.77
CA LYS A 184 -11.53 -9.03 -18.89
C LYS A 184 -10.97 -9.46 -17.54
N ASN A 185 -11.32 -8.72 -16.49
CA ASN A 185 -10.92 -8.98 -15.11
C ASN A 185 -11.91 -9.87 -14.34
N LYS A 186 -12.64 -10.76 -15.03
CA LYS A 186 -13.50 -11.80 -14.42
C LYS A 186 -14.57 -11.26 -13.45
N GLY A 187 -15.02 -10.03 -13.67
CA GLY A 187 -16.00 -9.37 -12.80
C GLY A 187 -15.39 -8.41 -11.77
N HIS A 188 -14.08 -8.19 -11.79
CA HIS A 188 -13.37 -7.27 -10.91
C HIS A 188 -12.83 -6.04 -11.65
N ILE A 189 -12.45 -5.00 -10.93
CA ILE A 189 -11.87 -3.79 -11.51
C ILE A 189 -10.50 -4.03 -12.16
N ALA A 190 -9.69 -4.94 -11.61
CA ALA A 190 -8.34 -5.21 -12.10
C ALA A 190 -7.82 -6.58 -11.64
N ALA A 191 -6.70 -7.03 -12.21
CA ALA A 191 -5.94 -8.22 -11.81
C ALA A 191 -6.72 -9.56 -11.79
N GLY A 192 -7.93 -9.61 -12.36
CA GLY A 192 -8.79 -10.79 -12.35
C GLY A 192 -9.22 -11.28 -10.96
N LYS A 193 -9.12 -10.45 -9.91
CA LYS A 193 -9.39 -10.80 -8.49
C LYS A 193 -9.90 -9.59 -7.71
N LEU A 194 -10.36 -9.80 -6.47
CA LEU A 194 -10.81 -8.73 -5.58
C LEU A 194 -9.67 -7.75 -5.25
N THR A 195 -9.92 -6.46 -5.45
CA THR A 195 -9.00 -5.35 -5.20
C THR A 195 -9.70 -4.20 -4.49
N TRP A 196 -8.96 -3.23 -3.94
CA TRP A 196 -9.57 -2.02 -3.36
C TRP A 196 -10.40 -1.21 -4.37
N GLY A 197 -10.12 -1.34 -5.67
CA GLY A 197 -10.93 -0.76 -6.73
C GLY A 197 -12.37 -1.29 -6.74
N ASP A 198 -12.58 -2.56 -6.39
CA ASP A 198 -13.92 -3.16 -6.32
C ASP A 198 -14.76 -2.57 -5.19
N PHE A 199 -14.15 -2.35 -4.02
CA PHE A 199 -14.79 -1.69 -2.90
C PHE A 199 -15.18 -0.26 -3.23
N LEU A 200 -14.27 0.49 -3.89
CA LEU A 200 -14.56 1.84 -4.36
C LEU A 200 -15.72 1.82 -5.36
N PHE A 201 -15.68 0.95 -6.38
CA PHE A 201 -16.72 0.88 -7.40
C PHE A 201 -18.08 0.49 -6.79
N ALA A 202 -18.11 -0.52 -5.93
CA ALA A 202 -19.33 -0.93 -5.22
C ALA A 202 -19.90 0.20 -4.35
N GLY A 203 -19.03 0.95 -3.67
CA GLY A 203 -19.43 2.09 -2.84
C GLY A 203 -20.08 3.23 -3.63
N ILE A 204 -19.55 3.52 -4.83
CA ILE A 204 -20.07 4.60 -5.68
C ILE A 204 -21.13 4.13 -6.69
N TYR A 205 -21.40 2.84 -6.85
CA TYR A 205 -22.21 2.32 -7.96
C TYR A 205 -23.62 2.95 -8.02
N ASP A 206 -24.34 2.97 -6.90
CA ASP A 206 -25.67 3.59 -6.83
C ASP A 206 -25.60 5.10 -7.10
N PHE A 207 -24.54 5.76 -6.62
CA PHE A 207 -24.32 7.18 -6.87
C PHE A 207 -24.02 7.46 -8.35
N LEU A 208 -23.24 6.60 -9.00
CA LEU A 208 -22.94 6.68 -10.42
C LEU A 208 -24.22 6.54 -11.25
N LYS A 209 -25.12 5.61 -10.90
CA LYS A 209 -26.44 5.48 -11.56
C LYS A 209 -27.27 6.75 -11.47
N VAL A 210 -27.24 7.44 -10.32
CA VAL A 210 -27.91 8.73 -10.14
C VAL A 210 -27.30 9.81 -11.03
N LEU A 211 -25.97 9.95 -11.03
CA LEU A 211 -25.28 10.95 -11.85
C LEU A 211 -25.53 10.74 -13.35
N LEU A 212 -25.52 9.48 -13.80
CA LEU A 212 -25.78 9.10 -15.19
C LEU A 212 -27.26 9.18 -15.58
N GLN A 213 -28.17 9.24 -14.62
CA GLN A 213 -29.62 9.07 -14.79
C GLN A 213 -29.97 7.71 -15.44
N LYS A 214 -29.30 6.64 -15.00
CA LYS A 214 -29.49 5.26 -15.50
C LYS A 214 -29.73 4.28 -14.34
N PRO A 215 -30.98 4.17 -13.85
CA PRO A 215 -31.29 3.34 -12.67
C PRO A 215 -31.11 1.84 -12.90
N ASP A 216 -31.27 1.39 -14.14
CA ASP A 216 -31.19 -0.02 -14.58
C ASP A 216 -29.87 -0.33 -15.34
N LEU A 217 -28.77 0.33 -14.97
CA LEU A 217 -27.50 0.23 -15.70
C LEU A 217 -27.02 -1.23 -15.88
N GLU A 218 -27.28 -2.06 -14.88
CA GLU A 218 -26.97 -3.49 -14.86
C GLU A 218 -27.70 -4.32 -15.93
N LYS A 219 -28.84 -3.86 -16.48
CA LYS A 219 -29.54 -4.58 -17.56
C LYS A 219 -28.71 -4.62 -18.83
N LYS A 220 -28.00 -3.52 -19.12
CA LYS A 220 -27.07 -3.43 -20.27
C LYS A 220 -25.67 -3.95 -19.90
N TYR A 221 -25.24 -3.71 -18.66
CA TYR A 221 -23.90 -4.09 -18.17
C TYR A 221 -23.98 -5.05 -16.99
N PRO A 222 -24.30 -6.34 -17.18
CA PRO A 222 -24.42 -7.30 -16.09
C PRO A 222 -23.15 -7.44 -15.25
N ALA A 223 -21.98 -7.21 -15.85
CA ALA A 223 -20.68 -7.25 -15.18
C ALA A 223 -20.54 -6.17 -14.08
N PHE A 224 -21.32 -5.09 -14.12
CA PHE A 224 -21.29 -4.05 -13.08
C PHE A 224 -21.92 -4.49 -11.76
N LYS A 225 -22.60 -5.65 -11.73
CA LYS A 225 -23.09 -6.24 -10.50
C LYS A 225 -21.91 -6.77 -9.68
N GLN A 226 -21.34 -5.87 -8.88
CA GLN A 226 -20.15 -6.14 -8.07
C GLN A 226 -20.35 -7.34 -7.13
N LYS A 227 -19.38 -8.26 -7.14
CA LYS A 227 -19.32 -9.41 -6.24
C LYS A 227 -18.28 -9.13 -5.17
N LEU A 228 -18.70 -8.47 -4.09
CA LEU A 228 -17.88 -8.36 -2.89
C LEU A 228 -18.05 -9.64 -2.08
N ASP A 229 -17.22 -10.65 -2.34
CA ASP A 229 -17.05 -11.76 -1.40
C ASP A 229 -16.26 -11.21 -0.20
N SER A 230 -17.01 -10.76 0.80
CA SER A 230 -16.59 -9.79 1.82
C SER A 230 -15.85 -10.37 3.03
N LYS A 231 -15.22 -11.53 2.92
CA LYS A 231 -14.52 -12.13 4.07
C LYS A 231 -13.02 -12.12 3.87
N MET A 232 -12.32 -11.28 4.64
CA MET A 232 -10.91 -11.49 4.92
C MET A 232 -10.73 -12.88 5.53
N PRO A 233 -9.72 -13.64 5.11
CA PRO A 233 -9.48 -14.94 5.70
C PRO A 233 -9.12 -14.76 7.16
N HIS A 234 -9.81 -15.45 8.06
CA HIS A 234 -9.36 -15.57 9.44
C HIS A 234 -8.11 -16.44 9.46
N VAL A 235 -6.95 -15.82 9.71
CA VAL A 235 -5.66 -16.50 9.73
C VAL A 235 -5.22 -16.73 11.17
N VAL A 236 -4.92 -17.98 11.51
CA VAL A 236 -4.31 -18.35 12.79
C VAL A 236 -2.97 -19.02 12.50
N PHE A 237 -1.90 -18.55 13.13
CA PHE A 237 -0.60 -19.19 13.07
C PHE A 237 -0.24 -19.79 14.41
N ARG A 238 0.03 -21.09 14.43
CA ARG A 238 0.28 -21.84 15.67
C ARG A 238 1.70 -22.37 15.67
N TYR A 239 2.48 -21.97 16.68
CA TYR A 239 3.85 -22.47 16.85
C TYR A 239 4.34 -22.36 18.31
N PHE A 240 5.53 -22.85 18.59
CA PHE A 240 6.14 -22.73 19.92
C PHE A 240 6.58 -21.28 20.22
N GLN A 241 6.81 -20.98 21.50
CA GLN A 241 7.41 -19.73 21.96
C GLN A 241 8.94 -19.72 21.76
N CYS A 242 9.39 -20.03 20.55
CA CYS A 242 10.80 -19.97 20.17
C CYS A 242 10.96 -19.60 18.68
N LYS A 243 12.15 -19.13 18.33
CA LYS A 243 12.57 -18.85 16.94
C LYS A 243 13.20 -20.11 16.36
N ALA A 244 12.39 -20.86 15.62
CA ALA A 244 12.81 -22.10 14.98
C ALA A 244 11.95 -22.35 13.72
N LEU A 245 11.59 -23.60 13.42
CA LEU A 245 10.92 -24.02 12.18
C LEU A 245 9.68 -23.19 11.79
N GLY A 246 8.92 -22.65 12.75
CA GLY A 246 7.72 -21.84 12.49
C GLY A 246 7.98 -20.35 12.35
N GLU A 247 9.15 -19.85 12.73
CA GLU A 247 9.42 -18.41 12.75
C GLU A 247 9.45 -17.80 11.36
N GLY A 248 9.99 -18.52 10.36
CA GLY A 248 9.96 -18.08 8.97
C GLY A 248 8.53 -17.82 8.47
N GLY A 249 7.56 -18.63 8.90
CA GLY A 249 6.14 -18.41 8.58
C GLY A 249 5.58 -17.14 9.20
N ARG A 250 5.92 -16.84 10.48
CA ARG A 250 5.53 -15.58 11.13
C ARG A 250 6.13 -14.37 10.44
N LEU A 251 7.43 -14.43 10.12
CA LEU A 251 8.13 -13.34 9.44
C LEU A 251 7.53 -13.09 8.04
N LEU A 252 7.14 -14.15 7.33
CA LEU A 252 6.45 -14.03 6.05
C LEU A 252 5.05 -13.44 6.17
N LEU A 253 4.26 -13.84 7.17
CA LEU A 253 2.95 -13.23 7.44
C LEU A 253 3.08 -11.73 7.75
N ALA A 254 4.08 -11.36 8.56
CA ALA A 254 4.40 -9.97 8.87
C ALA A 254 4.88 -9.19 7.63
N TYR A 255 5.76 -9.79 6.82
CA TYR A 255 6.23 -9.21 5.55
C TYR A 255 5.07 -8.91 4.59
N GLY A 256 4.12 -9.83 4.49
CA GLY A 256 2.93 -9.67 3.66
C GLY A 256 1.83 -8.80 4.26
N GLY A 257 2.05 -8.18 5.43
CA GLY A 257 1.06 -7.35 6.12
C GLY A 257 -0.22 -8.09 6.54
N GLN A 258 -0.19 -9.42 6.61
CA GLN A 258 -1.36 -10.23 6.95
C GLN A 258 -1.61 -10.15 8.47
N GLU A 259 -2.78 -9.67 8.89
CA GLU A 259 -3.22 -9.87 10.27
C GLU A 259 -3.46 -11.37 10.53
N PHE A 260 -2.94 -11.87 11.65
CA PHE A 260 -3.13 -13.25 12.08
C PHE A 260 -3.13 -13.36 13.61
N GLU A 261 -3.86 -14.33 14.13
CA GLU A 261 -3.77 -14.73 15.52
C GLU A 261 -2.50 -15.59 15.73
N ASP A 262 -1.50 -15.07 16.45
CA ASP A 262 -0.27 -15.82 16.79
C ASP A 262 -0.47 -16.64 18.08
N VAL A 263 -0.84 -17.89 17.93
CA VAL A 263 -1.04 -18.81 19.06
C VAL A 263 0.28 -19.49 19.40
N ARG A 264 0.77 -19.23 20.61
CA ARG A 264 2.04 -19.77 21.10
C ARG A 264 1.83 -20.86 22.15
N PHE A 265 2.42 -22.03 21.91
CA PHE A 265 2.42 -23.13 22.87
C PHE A 265 3.71 -23.19 23.68
N SER A 266 3.58 -23.42 24.98
CA SER A 266 4.69 -23.85 25.84
C SER A 266 4.83 -25.38 25.77
N MET A 267 5.98 -25.91 26.20
CA MET A 267 6.21 -27.36 26.20
C MET A 267 5.28 -28.09 27.17
N GLU A 268 4.80 -27.44 28.24
CA GLU A 268 3.82 -28.03 29.17
C GLU A 268 2.43 -28.16 28.53
N LYS A 269 2.01 -27.19 27.71
CA LYS A 269 0.70 -27.18 27.04
C LYS A 269 0.68 -28.01 25.75
N TRP A 270 1.83 -28.29 25.18
CA TRP A 270 1.94 -28.99 23.90
C TRP A 270 1.33 -30.41 23.89
N PRO A 271 1.54 -31.28 24.90
CA PRO A 271 0.95 -32.62 24.92
C PRO A 271 -0.58 -32.62 24.82
N GLU A 272 -1.25 -31.62 25.39
CA GLU A 272 -2.70 -31.46 25.32
C GLU A 272 -3.17 -31.07 23.92
N TYR A 273 -2.44 -30.18 23.24
CA TYR A 273 -2.82 -29.69 21.90
C TYR A 273 -2.36 -30.61 20.76
N LYS A 274 -1.29 -31.38 20.94
CA LYS A 274 -0.69 -32.24 19.91
C LYS A 274 -1.70 -33.13 19.16
N PRO A 275 -2.67 -33.79 19.82
CA PRO A 275 -3.69 -34.60 19.13
C PRO A 275 -4.58 -33.81 18.15
N ASN A 276 -4.65 -32.48 18.29
CA ASN A 276 -5.49 -31.60 17.46
C ASN A 276 -4.77 -31.05 16.22
N THR A 277 -3.50 -31.41 16.02
CA THR A 277 -2.70 -31.02 14.85
C THR A 277 -2.79 -32.07 13.74
N LEU A 278 -2.69 -31.66 12.48
CA LEU A 278 -2.77 -32.56 11.31
C LEU A 278 -1.82 -33.76 11.37
N PHE A 279 -0.58 -33.53 11.79
CA PHE A 279 0.50 -34.53 11.75
C PHE A 279 1.20 -34.72 13.10
N GLY A 280 0.59 -34.30 14.20
CA GLY A 280 1.23 -34.37 15.52
C GLY A 280 2.42 -33.42 15.69
N GLN A 281 2.48 -32.32 14.93
CA GLN A 281 3.60 -31.37 14.92
C GLN A 281 3.16 -29.94 14.58
N LEU A 282 4.04 -28.99 14.87
CA LEU A 282 3.91 -27.56 14.53
C LEU A 282 5.12 -27.14 13.67
N PRO A 283 5.02 -26.10 12.82
CA PRO A 283 3.94 -25.10 12.73
C PRO A 283 2.64 -25.58 12.07
N GLU A 284 1.55 -24.87 12.37
CA GLU A 284 0.26 -24.98 11.69
C GLU A 284 -0.23 -23.58 11.28
N LEU A 285 -0.61 -23.42 10.01
CA LEU A 285 -1.29 -22.25 9.47
C LEU A 285 -2.76 -22.63 9.25
N GLU A 286 -3.68 -21.89 9.84
CA GLU A 286 -5.11 -22.03 9.61
C GLU A 286 -5.61 -20.83 8.80
N ILE A 287 -6.40 -21.09 7.77
CA ILE A 287 -7.04 -20.08 6.92
C ILE A 287 -8.53 -20.45 6.86
N ASP A 288 -9.39 -19.60 7.43
CA ASP A 288 -10.84 -19.81 7.50
C ASP A 288 -11.25 -21.19 8.04
N GLY A 289 -10.61 -21.61 9.13
CA GLY A 289 -10.86 -22.91 9.77
C GLY A 289 -10.15 -24.10 9.12
N LYS A 290 -9.55 -23.93 7.93
CA LYS A 290 -8.79 -25.00 7.28
C LYS A 290 -7.33 -24.95 7.69
N LYS A 291 -6.84 -26.06 8.24
CA LYS A 291 -5.47 -26.20 8.76
C LYS A 291 -4.50 -26.70 7.68
N TYR A 292 -3.28 -26.20 7.75
CA TYR A 292 -2.13 -26.55 6.92
C TYR A 292 -0.90 -26.71 7.83
N SER A 293 -0.02 -27.66 7.56
CA SER A 293 1.19 -27.90 8.36
C SER A 293 2.41 -28.10 7.45
N GLN A 294 3.58 -28.33 8.04
CA GLN A 294 4.93 -28.29 7.44
C GLN A 294 5.46 -26.87 7.22
N SER A 295 6.56 -26.54 7.93
CA SER A 295 7.18 -25.22 7.89
C SER A 295 7.57 -24.78 6.47
N LEU A 296 8.22 -25.65 5.71
CA LEU A 296 8.65 -25.34 4.33
C LEU A 296 7.46 -25.15 3.38
N ALA A 297 6.42 -25.98 3.50
CA ALA A 297 5.23 -25.85 2.67
C ALA A 297 4.49 -24.53 2.95
N ILE A 298 4.38 -24.17 4.24
CA ILE A 298 3.84 -22.88 4.68
C ILE A 298 4.69 -21.72 4.15
N CYS A 299 6.01 -21.75 4.32
CA CYS A 299 6.89 -20.68 3.87
C CYS A 299 6.86 -20.52 2.35
N ARG A 300 6.86 -21.63 1.60
CA ARG A 300 6.73 -21.61 0.13
C ARG A 300 5.38 -21.07 -0.31
N TYR A 301 4.29 -21.47 0.34
CA TYR A 301 2.95 -20.94 0.05
C TYR A 301 2.88 -19.43 0.28
N LEU A 302 3.34 -18.96 1.44
CA LEU A 302 3.37 -17.53 1.77
C LEU A 302 4.33 -16.77 0.84
N GLY A 303 5.46 -17.36 0.49
CA GLY A 303 6.40 -16.82 -0.49
C GLY A 303 5.76 -16.59 -1.85
N LYS A 304 4.98 -17.57 -2.34
CA LYS A 304 4.19 -17.43 -3.57
C LYS A 304 3.12 -16.35 -3.42
N LYS A 305 2.39 -16.36 -2.30
CA LYS A 305 1.34 -15.37 -1.99
C LYS A 305 1.87 -13.94 -1.96
N TYR A 306 3.10 -13.74 -1.49
CA TYR A 306 3.72 -12.41 -1.34
C TYR A 306 4.77 -12.10 -2.41
N GLY A 307 4.75 -12.82 -3.53
CA GLY A 307 5.56 -12.49 -4.72
C GLY A 307 7.07 -12.68 -4.58
N ILE A 308 7.54 -13.54 -3.67
CA ILE A 308 8.97 -13.77 -3.38
C ILE A 308 9.37 -15.26 -3.53
N ALA A 309 8.72 -15.97 -4.46
CA ALA A 309 9.00 -17.38 -4.79
C ALA A 309 9.82 -17.59 -6.07
N GLY A 310 10.49 -16.54 -6.54
CA GLY A 310 11.19 -16.52 -7.83
C GLY A 310 10.32 -15.93 -8.94
N ASP A 311 10.95 -15.32 -9.94
CA ASP A 311 10.28 -14.71 -11.10
C ASP A 311 9.88 -15.77 -12.15
N ASN A 312 10.49 -16.96 -12.07
CA ASN A 312 10.30 -18.07 -13.01
C ASN A 312 10.56 -19.43 -12.33
N GLU A 313 10.27 -20.52 -13.03
CA GLU A 313 10.42 -21.89 -12.52
C GLU A 313 11.86 -22.28 -12.18
N GLU A 314 12.85 -21.74 -12.90
CA GLU A 314 14.26 -22.03 -12.62
C GLU A 314 14.72 -21.37 -11.32
N GLU A 315 14.33 -20.12 -11.09
CA GLU A 315 14.57 -19.44 -9.80
C GLU A 315 13.80 -20.12 -8.65
N ALA A 316 12.54 -20.51 -8.88
CA ALA A 316 11.77 -21.24 -7.87
C ALA A 316 12.46 -22.57 -7.50
N PHE A 317 12.98 -23.29 -8.49
CA PHE A 317 13.76 -24.50 -8.30
C PHE A 317 15.08 -24.25 -7.56
N GLU A 318 15.81 -23.17 -7.89
CA GLU A 318 17.03 -22.78 -7.17
C GLU A 318 16.75 -22.48 -5.69
N ILE A 319 15.66 -21.75 -5.41
CA ILE A 319 15.22 -21.45 -4.04
C ILE A 319 14.95 -22.74 -3.28
N ASP A 320 14.15 -23.65 -3.86
CA ASP A 320 13.84 -24.93 -3.25
C ASP A 320 15.11 -25.76 -2.98
N MET A 321 16.02 -25.85 -3.95
CA MET A 321 17.29 -26.56 -3.81
C MET A 321 18.14 -26.01 -2.66
N ASN A 322 18.29 -24.69 -2.55
CA ASN A 322 19.12 -24.08 -1.51
C ASN A 322 18.47 -24.15 -0.12
N VAL A 323 17.13 -24.04 -0.06
CA VAL A 323 16.37 -24.24 1.18
C VAL A 323 16.44 -25.69 1.66
N ASP A 324 16.34 -26.66 0.75
CA ASP A 324 16.47 -28.08 1.09
C ASP A 324 17.88 -28.37 1.62
N PHE A 325 18.92 -27.79 1.02
CA PHE A 325 20.29 -27.90 1.53
C PHE A 325 20.44 -27.30 2.94
N LEU A 326 19.86 -26.12 3.20
CA LEU A 326 19.80 -25.55 4.55
C LEU A 326 19.07 -26.49 5.54
N ASN A 327 17.97 -27.09 5.11
CA ASN A 327 17.20 -28.01 5.94
C ASN A 327 17.96 -29.32 6.21
N ASP A 328 18.81 -29.78 5.30
CA ASP A 328 19.71 -30.93 5.50
C ASP A 328 20.75 -30.65 6.59
N ILE A 329 21.32 -29.45 6.60
CA ILE A 329 22.24 -29.01 7.67
C ILE A 329 21.51 -29.06 9.01
N ARG A 330 20.32 -28.48 9.08
CA ARG A 330 19.46 -28.53 10.27
C ARG A 330 19.11 -29.96 10.67
N ALA A 331 18.82 -30.85 9.72
CA ALA A 331 18.48 -32.25 9.98
C ALA A 331 19.63 -32.99 10.64
N LYS A 332 20.84 -32.83 10.10
CA LYS A 332 22.07 -33.43 10.65
C LYS A 332 22.36 -32.90 12.05
N ALA A 333 22.25 -31.60 12.25
CA ALA A 333 22.42 -30.99 13.57
C ALA A 333 21.39 -31.52 14.58
N ALA A 334 20.15 -31.75 14.14
CA ALA A 334 19.08 -32.28 14.99
C ALA A 334 19.28 -33.72 15.45
N ILE A 335 19.79 -34.58 14.58
CA ILE A 335 20.13 -35.96 14.96
C ILE A 335 21.17 -35.98 16.09
N VAL A 336 22.12 -35.05 16.07
CA VAL A 336 23.14 -34.94 17.10
C VAL A 336 22.58 -34.30 18.38
N HIS A 337 21.90 -33.16 18.25
CA HIS A 337 21.42 -32.38 19.40
C HIS A 337 20.40 -33.14 20.26
N TYR A 338 19.51 -33.93 19.64
CA TYR A 338 18.47 -34.68 20.33
C TYR A 338 18.86 -36.13 20.68
N GLU A 339 20.14 -36.49 20.60
CA GLU A 339 20.63 -37.75 21.16
C GLU A 339 20.25 -37.86 22.66
N ALA A 340 19.80 -39.02 23.11
CA ALA A 340 19.31 -39.19 24.47
C ALA A 340 20.47 -39.38 25.46
N ASP A 341 21.52 -40.08 25.04
CA ASP A 341 22.70 -40.31 25.86
C ASP A 341 23.65 -39.10 25.77
N GLU A 342 23.92 -38.45 26.90
CA GLU A 342 24.73 -37.22 26.94
C GLU A 342 26.20 -37.45 26.57
N GLU A 343 26.77 -38.63 26.86
CA GLU A 343 28.15 -38.95 26.46
C GLU A 343 28.24 -39.18 24.96
N VAL A 344 27.28 -39.92 24.39
CA VAL A 344 27.18 -40.14 22.94
C VAL A 344 26.92 -38.81 22.23
N LYS A 345 26.04 -37.97 22.76
CA LYS A 345 25.75 -36.63 22.25
C LYS A 345 27.01 -35.77 22.20
N ALA A 346 27.79 -35.73 23.28
CA ALA A 346 29.03 -34.97 23.33
C ALA A 346 30.03 -35.46 22.26
N LYS A 347 30.24 -36.77 22.14
CA LYS A 347 31.11 -37.37 21.11
C LYS A 347 30.64 -37.05 19.70
N LYS A 348 29.33 -37.16 19.43
CA LYS A 348 28.74 -36.82 18.13
C LYS A 348 28.89 -35.34 17.80
N HIS A 349 28.73 -34.44 18.78
CA HIS A 349 28.99 -33.01 18.57
C HIS A 349 30.45 -32.74 18.24
N GLU A 350 31.39 -33.38 18.94
CA GLU A 350 32.81 -33.22 18.69
C GLU A 350 33.18 -33.70 17.27
N ASP A 351 32.71 -34.89 16.88
CA ASP A 351 32.93 -35.45 15.54
C ASP A 351 32.29 -34.56 14.46
N ALA A 352 31.02 -34.17 14.64
CA ALA A 352 30.33 -33.35 13.66
C ALA A 352 30.94 -31.95 13.52
N ALA A 353 31.41 -31.33 14.62
CA ALA A 353 32.09 -30.04 14.59
C ALA A 353 33.44 -30.09 13.86
N LYS A 354 34.12 -31.24 13.85
CA LYS A 354 35.39 -31.45 13.14
C LYS A 354 35.18 -31.86 11.69
N ASN A 355 34.26 -32.79 11.44
CA ASN A 355 34.22 -33.56 10.19
C ASN A 355 33.00 -33.27 9.31
N ILE A 356 31.94 -32.64 9.85
CA ILE A 356 30.65 -32.48 9.13
C ILE A 356 30.28 -31.01 8.96
N TYR A 357 30.13 -30.27 10.05
CA TYR A 357 29.59 -28.90 10.03
C TYR A 357 30.44 -27.92 9.21
N PRO A 358 31.79 -27.89 9.32
CA PRO A 358 32.59 -26.90 8.59
C PRO A 358 32.34 -26.94 7.08
N GLY A 359 32.46 -28.12 6.46
CA GLY A 359 32.28 -28.24 5.01
C GLY A 359 30.86 -27.96 4.51
N LEU A 360 29.83 -28.15 5.35
CA LEU A 360 28.45 -27.81 4.99
C LEU A 360 28.18 -26.30 5.14
N LEU A 361 28.65 -25.70 6.22
CA LEU A 361 28.45 -24.29 6.52
C LEU A 361 29.27 -23.39 5.59
N GLU A 362 30.49 -23.81 5.19
CA GLU A 362 31.28 -23.14 4.16
C GLU A 362 30.55 -23.11 2.80
N LYS A 363 29.91 -24.22 2.42
CA LYS A 363 29.09 -24.29 1.19
C LYS A 363 27.88 -23.37 1.29
N LEU A 364 27.16 -23.37 2.41
CA LEU A 364 26.02 -22.47 2.62
C LEU A 364 26.46 -21.00 2.57
N ASN A 365 27.58 -20.65 3.21
CA ASN A 365 28.17 -19.32 3.14
C ASN A 365 28.52 -18.94 1.70
N ALA A 366 29.12 -19.84 0.93
CA ALA A 366 29.45 -19.60 -0.47
C ALA A 366 28.20 -19.41 -1.35
N ILE A 367 27.12 -20.16 -1.11
CA ILE A 367 25.82 -19.97 -1.79
C ILE A 367 25.32 -18.55 -1.55
N ILE A 368 25.32 -18.09 -0.30
CA ILE A 368 24.82 -16.77 0.07
C ILE A 368 25.68 -15.65 -0.52
N VAL A 369 27.01 -15.80 -0.49
CA VAL A 369 27.94 -14.85 -1.15
C VAL A 369 27.68 -14.79 -2.65
N LYS A 370 27.52 -15.94 -3.31
CA LYS A 370 27.23 -16.01 -4.75
C LYS A 370 25.91 -15.34 -5.11
N ASN A 371 24.93 -15.44 -4.22
CA ASN A 371 23.59 -14.88 -4.39
C ASN A 371 23.44 -13.47 -3.80
N ASN A 372 24.53 -12.69 -3.79
CA ASN A 372 24.52 -11.28 -3.38
C ASN A 372 23.94 -11.05 -1.98
N GLY A 373 24.25 -11.97 -1.06
CA GLY A 373 23.72 -11.94 0.30
C GLY A 373 22.39 -12.68 0.48
N HIS A 374 21.76 -13.21 -0.57
CA HIS A 374 20.52 -13.94 -0.43
C HIS A 374 20.71 -15.45 -0.51
N LEU A 375 19.73 -16.22 -0.05
CA LEU A 375 19.83 -17.67 -0.08
C LEU A 375 19.78 -18.22 -1.52
N ALA A 376 19.11 -17.52 -2.44
CA ALA A 376 18.95 -17.93 -3.83
C ALA A 376 18.64 -16.74 -4.76
N ALA A 377 18.74 -16.95 -6.07
CA ALA A 377 18.28 -16.04 -7.13
C ALA A 377 18.87 -14.60 -7.09
N GLY A 378 19.96 -14.37 -6.35
CA GLY A 378 20.57 -13.04 -6.23
C GLY A 378 19.70 -11.95 -5.58
N LYS A 379 18.57 -12.31 -4.95
CA LYS A 379 17.56 -11.36 -4.43
C LYS A 379 16.79 -11.95 -3.23
N LEU A 380 16.02 -11.11 -2.53
CA LEU A 380 15.18 -11.55 -1.41
C LEU A 380 14.12 -12.56 -1.86
N THR A 381 14.06 -13.71 -1.17
CA THR A 381 13.11 -14.80 -1.41
C THR A 381 12.52 -15.32 -0.11
N TRP A 382 11.50 -16.17 -0.17
CA TRP A 382 10.97 -16.82 1.04
C TRP A 382 12.00 -17.72 1.75
N GLY A 383 13.04 -18.16 1.03
CA GLY A 383 14.16 -18.91 1.61
C GLY A 383 14.94 -18.09 2.62
N ASP A 384 15.08 -16.78 2.40
CA ASP A 384 15.75 -15.86 3.33
C ASP A 384 14.99 -15.73 4.65
N PHE A 385 13.67 -15.64 4.59
CA PHE A 385 12.81 -15.63 5.78
C PHE A 385 12.88 -16.94 6.55
N HIS A 386 12.93 -18.06 5.83
CA HIS A 386 13.12 -19.37 6.45
C HIS A 386 14.47 -19.45 7.18
N PHE A 387 15.55 -18.99 6.56
CA PHE A 387 16.87 -19.01 7.19
C PHE A 387 16.96 -18.06 8.38
N ALA A 388 16.45 -16.82 8.25
CA ALA A 388 16.38 -15.86 9.35
C ALA A 388 15.63 -16.44 10.56
N GLY A 389 14.48 -17.09 10.34
CA GLY A 389 13.71 -17.74 11.40
C GLY A 389 14.42 -18.95 12.03
N LEU A 390 15.34 -19.59 11.30
CA LEU A 390 16.11 -20.75 11.77
C LEU A 390 17.46 -20.41 12.40
N LEU A 391 17.99 -19.20 12.25
CA LEU A 391 19.37 -18.91 12.60
C LEU A 391 19.68 -19.19 14.08
N ASP A 392 18.86 -18.67 15.00
CA ASP A 392 19.03 -18.90 16.45
C ASP A 392 18.90 -20.39 16.81
N TYR A 393 17.98 -21.09 16.15
CA TYR A 393 17.82 -22.53 16.30
C TYR A 393 19.09 -23.27 15.83
N LEU A 394 19.64 -22.92 14.66
CA LEU A 394 20.86 -23.53 14.14
C LEU A 394 22.06 -23.31 15.08
N LYS A 395 22.24 -22.11 15.65
CA LYS A 395 23.29 -21.85 16.65
C LYS A 395 23.22 -22.82 17.83
N ALA A 396 22.03 -23.00 18.39
CA ALA A 396 21.79 -23.90 19.50
C ALA A 396 22.04 -25.37 19.12
N MET A 397 21.56 -25.79 17.95
CA MET A 397 21.67 -27.16 17.46
C MET A 397 23.11 -27.54 17.10
N LEU A 398 23.89 -26.59 16.57
CA LEU A 398 25.29 -26.79 16.22
C LEU A 398 26.24 -26.61 17.42
N ARG A 399 25.79 -25.99 18.52
CA ARG A 399 26.62 -25.50 19.64
C ARG A 399 27.67 -24.48 19.18
N ILE A 400 27.28 -23.60 18.26
CA ILE A 400 28.11 -22.51 17.73
C ILE A 400 27.35 -21.20 17.96
N PRO A 401 27.52 -20.55 19.13
CA PRO A 401 26.77 -19.34 19.49
C PRO A 401 27.17 -18.13 18.63
N ASP A 402 28.37 -18.16 18.05
CA ASP A 402 29.00 -17.12 17.22
C ASP A 402 28.99 -17.50 15.72
N LEU A 403 27.97 -18.23 15.27
CA LEU A 403 27.92 -18.81 13.93
C LEU A 403 28.11 -17.76 12.83
N GLU A 404 27.50 -16.60 12.98
CA GLU A 404 27.58 -15.45 12.06
C GLU A 404 28.94 -14.73 12.07
N GLU A 405 29.73 -14.87 13.15
CA GLU A 405 31.11 -14.35 13.17
C GLU A 405 32.04 -15.27 12.38
N LYS A 406 31.80 -16.60 12.45
CA LYS A 406 32.56 -17.59 11.67
C LYS A 406 32.20 -17.61 10.19
N TYR A 407 30.94 -17.32 9.87
CA TYR A 407 30.43 -17.27 8.49
C TYR A 407 29.79 -15.90 8.24
N PRO A 408 30.59 -14.90 7.82
CA PRO A 408 30.15 -13.51 7.76
C PRO A 408 28.92 -13.26 6.89
N ALA A 409 28.65 -14.10 5.88
CA ALA A 409 27.46 -13.99 5.05
C ALA A 409 26.16 -14.22 5.86
N PHE A 410 26.24 -14.84 7.04
CA PHE A 410 25.07 -15.08 7.88
C PHE A 410 24.70 -13.85 8.72
N LYS A 411 25.57 -12.83 8.85
CA LYS A 411 25.32 -11.65 9.69
C LYS A 411 24.05 -10.89 9.32
N GLN A 412 23.74 -10.80 8.03
CA GLN A 412 22.51 -10.16 7.56
C GLN A 412 21.22 -10.86 8.02
N TYR A 413 21.29 -12.12 8.46
CA TYR A 413 20.16 -12.86 9.01
C TYR A 413 20.06 -12.72 10.54
N SER A 414 21.06 -12.14 11.20
CA SER A 414 21.09 -11.90 12.66
C SER A 414 20.43 -10.58 13.08
N PHE A 415 20.38 -9.60 12.18
CA PHE A 415 19.66 -8.35 12.31
C PHE A 415 18.61 -8.32 11.20
N GLY A 416 17.31 -8.37 11.55
CA GLY A 416 16.20 -8.46 10.59
C GLY A 416 16.45 -7.63 9.32
N LEU A 417 16.52 -8.31 8.18
CA LEU A 417 16.92 -7.77 6.88
C LEU A 417 16.15 -6.50 6.48
N VAL A 418 16.86 -5.38 6.27
CA VAL A 418 16.75 -4.52 5.07
C VAL A 418 18.13 -3.89 4.83
N PRO A 419 18.81 -4.21 3.71
CA PRO A 419 18.92 -3.23 2.62
C PRO A 419 18.42 -3.77 1.27
N ARG A 420 17.83 -2.87 0.48
CA ARG A 420 17.37 -3.11 -0.90
C ARG A 420 18.48 -2.82 -1.93
N HIS A 421 18.27 -3.39 -3.12
CA HIS A 421 18.86 -3.10 -4.45
C HIS A 421 20.22 -3.75 -4.77
N THR A 422 20.53 -4.23 -5.99
CA THR A 422 19.92 -4.16 -7.33
C THR A 422 20.20 -5.47 -8.08
N SER A 423 19.23 -6.03 -8.82
CA SER A 423 19.51 -7.14 -9.75
C SER A 423 19.73 -6.62 -11.18
N ASN A 424 20.67 -7.27 -11.86
CA ASN A 424 21.06 -6.99 -13.24
C ASN A 424 19.96 -7.54 -14.17
N ARG A 425 19.08 -6.67 -14.70
CA ARG A 425 17.99 -7.03 -15.62
C ARG A 425 18.26 -6.53 -17.02
N LYS A 426 17.80 -7.31 -18.01
CA LYS A 426 17.51 -6.91 -19.38
C LYS A 426 16.95 -5.48 -19.39
N MET A 427 17.53 -4.58 -20.19
CA MET A 427 17.11 -3.17 -20.25
C MET A 427 15.62 -3.09 -20.61
N THR A 428 14.78 -2.72 -19.64
CA THR A 428 13.34 -2.47 -19.84
C THR A 428 13.17 -1.29 -20.79
N LYS A 429 12.42 -1.48 -21.88
CA LYS A 429 12.14 -0.40 -22.85
C LYS A 429 10.94 0.41 -22.35
N PHE A 430 11.14 1.72 -22.18
CA PHE A 430 10.08 2.68 -21.88
C PHE A 430 9.78 3.55 -23.10
N VAL A 431 8.50 3.76 -23.41
CA VAL A 431 8.03 4.77 -24.38
C VAL A 431 6.98 5.64 -23.72
N VAL A 432 7.09 6.96 -23.84
CA VAL A 432 6.07 7.91 -23.38
C VAL A 432 5.37 8.49 -24.60
N TYR A 433 4.08 8.21 -24.75
CA TYR A 433 3.24 8.85 -25.76
C TYR A 433 2.55 10.06 -25.13
N TYR A 434 2.91 11.25 -25.57
CA TYR A 434 2.25 12.48 -25.13
C TYR A 434 2.40 13.61 -26.14
N PHE A 435 1.52 14.61 -26.07
CA PHE A 435 1.56 15.78 -26.95
C PHE A 435 2.84 16.62 -26.78
N LYS A 436 3.10 17.49 -27.76
CA LYS A 436 4.19 18.48 -27.80
C LYS A 436 3.94 19.70 -26.87
N VAL A 437 3.47 19.45 -25.64
CA VAL A 437 3.17 20.47 -24.61
C VAL A 437 3.59 20.00 -23.23
N LYS A 438 3.83 20.95 -22.30
CA LYS A 438 4.08 20.69 -20.88
C LYS A 438 2.76 20.72 -20.10
N ALA A 439 2.18 19.54 -19.93
CA ALA A 439 0.91 19.38 -19.21
C ALA A 439 0.87 18.01 -18.51
N LEU A 440 -0.24 17.28 -18.57
CA LEU A 440 -0.50 16.07 -17.77
C LEU A 440 0.50 14.92 -18.00
N GLY A 441 1.21 14.88 -19.14
CA GLY A 441 2.26 13.88 -19.42
C GLY A 441 3.68 14.32 -19.04
N GLU A 442 3.88 15.59 -18.71
CA GLU A 442 5.22 16.12 -18.44
C GLU A 442 5.81 15.54 -17.15
N GLY A 443 4.98 15.34 -16.11
CA GLY A 443 5.43 14.71 -14.87
C GLY A 443 6.11 13.35 -15.09
N ALA A 444 5.60 12.54 -16.03
CA ALA A 444 6.20 11.24 -16.37
C ALA A 444 7.59 11.38 -17.00
N ARG A 445 7.77 12.35 -17.92
CA ARG A 445 9.07 12.67 -18.53
C ARG A 445 10.07 13.16 -17.50
N LEU A 446 9.65 14.05 -16.60
CA LEU A 446 10.51 14.57 -15.53
C LEU A 446 10.93 13.45 -14.57
N LEU A 447 10.02 12.52 -14.22
CA LEU A 447 10.31 11.36 -13.37
C LEU A 447 11.28 10.37 -14.02
N LEU A 448 11.07 10.01 -15.30
CA LEU A 448 12.00 9.14 -16.03
C LEU A 448 13.40 9.76 -16.11
N SER A 449 13.46 11.07 -16.36
CA SER A 449 14.71 11.84 -16.38
C SER A 449 15.38 11.85 -15.00
N TYR A 450 14.62 12.08 -13.92
CA TYR A 450 15.10 11.99 -12.53
C TYR A 450 15.74 10.62 -12.24
N GLY A 451 15.05 9.54 -12.61
CA GLY A 451 15.56 8.18 -12.47
C GLY A 451 16.80 7.88 -13.32
N GLY A 452 17.10 8.71 -14.33
CA GLY A 452 18.09 8.40 -15.37
C GLY A 452 17.68 7.20 -16.22
N GLN A 453 16.39 6.92 -16.31
CA GLN A 453 15.84 5.86 -17.13
C GLN A 453 15.82 6.32 -18.58
N GLU A 454 16.49 5.60 -19.47
CA GLU A 454 16.35 5.84 -20.91
C GLU A 454 14.91 5.51 -21.35
N PHE A 455 14.33 6.38 -22.15
CA PHE A 455 12.99 6.22 -22.71
C PHE A 455 12.87 6.88 -24.08
N GLU A 456 11.97 6.37 -24.90
CA GLU A 456 11.55 6.97 -26.16
C GLU A 456 10.43 7.99 -25.87
N ASP A 457 10.67 9.28 -26.13
CA ASP A 457 9.67 10.36 -25.99
C ASP A 457 8.89 10.52 -27.30
N HIS A 458 7.83 9.71 -27.46
CA HIS A 458 6.95 9.79 -28.62
C HIS A 458 6.03 11.00 -28.50
N ARG A 459 6.48 12.11 -29.11
CA ARG A 459 5.77 13.39 -29.12
C ARG A 459 4.67 13.42 -30.19
N VAL A 460 3.49 12.97 -29.78
CA VAL A 460 2.31 12.80 -30.64
C VAL A 460 1.87 14.13 -31.24
N ASP A 461 1.66 14.13 -32.55
CA ASP A 461 1.04 15.26 -33.24
C ASP A 461 -0.49 15.23 -33.12
N PHE A 462 -1.09 16.35 -32.72
CA PHE A 462 -2.52 16.39 -32.44
C PHE A 462 -3.38 16.25 -33.71
N GLU A 463 -2.93 16.77 -34.85
CA GLU A 463 -3.73 16.78 -36.07
C GLU A 463 -3.47 15.54 -36.93
N THR A 464 -2.20 15.14 -37.05
CA THR A 464 -1.82 14.11 -38.03
C THR A 464 -1.69 12.70 -37.46
N GLU A 465 -1.57 12.55 -36.14
CA GLU A 465 -1.26 11.25 -35.52
C GLU A 465 -2.27 10.84 -34.44
N TRP A 466 -2.71 11.80 -33.62
CA TRP A 466 -3.66 11.52 -32.55
C TRP A 466 -4.98 10.87 -33.00
N PRO A 467 -5.61 11.24 -34.14
CA PRO A 467 -6.86 10.61 -34.57
C PRO A 467 -6.76 9.09 -34.69
N ASP A 468 -5.65 8.57 -35.19
CA ASP A 468 -5.41 7.14 -35.38
C ASP A 468 -4.97 6.48 -34.07
N LEU A 469 -4.01 7.10 -33.35
CA LEU A 469 -3.47 6.55 -32.10
C LEU A 469 -4.53 6.45 -30.99
N LYS A 470 -5.54 7.33 -30.98
CA LYS A 470 -6.56 7.39 -29.93
C LYS A 470 -7.23 6.05 -29.68
N ALA A 471 -7.59 5.32 -30.73
CA ALA A 471 -8.25 4.02 -30.62
C ALA A 471 -7.34 2.94 -30.00
N GLU A 472 -6.02 3.10 -30.10
CA GLU A 472 -5.03 2.19 -29.55
C GLU A 472 -4.62 2.50 -28.11
N THR A 473 -4.99 3.68 -27.60
CA THR A 473 -4.71 4.04 -26.20
C THR A 473 -5.69 3.32 -25.25
N PRO A 474 -5.27 2.95 -24.03
CA PRO A 474 -6.11 2.19 -23.10
C PRO A 474 -7.49 2.80 -22.83
N PHE A 475 -7.57 4.14 -22.78
CA PHE A 475 -8.79 4.86 -22.42
C PHE A 475 -9.25 5.88 -23.47
N GLY A 476 -8.61 5.95 -24.65
CA GLY A 476 -8.86 7.00 -25.63
C GLY A 476 -8.26 8.36 -25.26
N GLN A 477 -7.18 8.36 -24.47
CA GLN A 477 -6.55 9.54 -23.88
C GLN A 477 -5.02 9.38 -23.77
N LEU A 478 -4.31 10.50 -23.72
CA LEU A 478 -2.88 10.60 -23.38
C LEU A 478 -2.72 11.35 -22.04
N PRO A 479 -1.65 11.10 -21.25
CA PRO A 479 -0.46 10.31 -21.58
C PRO A 479 -0.66 8.79 -21.54
N VAL A 480 0.20 8.08 -22.27
CA VAL A 480 0.40 6.64 -22.18
C VAL A 480 1.88 6.34 -21.91
N LEU A 481 2.14 5.47 -20.94
CA LEU A 481 3.45 4.86 -20.71
C LEU A 481 3.42 3.44 -21.25
N GLU A 482 4.34 3.11 -22.16
CA GLU A 482 4.55 1.76 -22.63
C GLU A 482 5.80 1.16 -21.98
N ILE A 483 5.66 -0.04 -21.44
CA ILE A 483 6.74 -0.78 -20.77
C ILE A 483 6.82 -2.13 -21.45
N ASP A 484 7.94 -2.42 -22.13
CA ASP A 484 8.17 -3.66 -22.87
C ASP A 484 7.00 -4.06 -23.79
N GLY A 485 6.39 -3.07 -24.46
CA GLY A 485 5.27 -3.25 -25.40
C GLY A 485 3.87 -3.21 -24.78
N LYS A 486 3.74 -3.19 -23.44
CA LYS A 486 2.45 -3.04 -22.76
C LYS A 486 2.16 -1.59 -22.42
N ARG A 487 1.00 -1.08 -22.86
CA ARG A 487 0.56 0.32 -22.70
C ARG A 487 -0.31 0.51 -21.46
N TYR A 488 0.00 1.55 -20.68
CA TYR A 488 -0.72 1.98 -19.49
C TYR A 488 -1.12 3.45 -19.62
N GLY A 489 -2.35 3.78 -19.23
CA GLY A 489 -2.85 5.15 -19.27
C GLY A 489 -2.87 5.83 -17.90
N GLN A 490 -3.45 7.03 -17.88
CA GLN A 490 -3.69 7.86 -16.69
C GLN A 490 -2.43 8.49 -16.06
N SER A 491 -2.36 9.82 -16.14
CA SER A 491 -1.20 10.61 -15.70
C SER A 491 -0.79 10.38 -14.24
N ILE A 492 -1.76 10.32 -13.31
CA ILE A 492 -1.49 10.12 -11.88
C ILE A 492 -0.95 8.70 -11.66
N ALA A 493 -1.63 7.67 -12.18
CA ALA A 493 -1.18 6.29 -12.10
C ALA A 493 0.25 6.10 -12.65
N ILE A 494 0.56 6.66 -13.82
CA ILE A 494 1.89 6.63 -14.44
C ILE A 494 2.93 7.27 -13.51
N CYS A 495 2.67 8.48 -13.00
CA CYS A 495 3.63 9.19 -12.16
C CYS A 495 3.81 8.51 -10.80
N ARG A 496 2.76 7.91 -10.22
CA ARG A 496 2.86 7.14 -8.98
C ARG A 496 3.70 5.88 -9.18
N TYR A 497 3.48 5.14 -10.27
CA TYR A 497 4.29 3.98 -10.62
C TYR A 497 5.77 4.35 -10.75
N LEU A 498 6.09 5.42 -11.48
CA LEU A 498 7.47 5.92 -11.62
C LEU A 498 8.02 6.44 -10.28
N GLY A 499 7.19 7.09 -9.47
CA GLY A 499 7.54 7.53 -8.13
C GLY A 499 7.97 6.39 -7.23
N LYS A 500 7.25 5.26 -7.25
CA LYS A 500 7.64 4.04 -6.56
C LYS A 500 8.92 3.43 -7.15
N LYS A 501 9.01 3.34 -8.48
CA LYS A 501 10.18 2.81 -9.20
C LYS A 501 11.47 3.56 -8.85
N PHE A 502 11.37 4.87 -8.61
CA PHE A 502 12.51 5.72 -8.25
C PHE A 502 12.53 6.10 -6.75
N GLU A 503 11.82 5.33 -5.92
CA GLU A 503 11.87 5.38 -4.46
C GLU A 503 11.54 6.75 -3.84
N ILE A 504 10.62 7.51 -4.47
CA ILE A 504 10.14 8.82 -4.03
C ILE A 504 8.61 8.83 -3.80
N ALA A 505 8.05 7.68 -3.43
CA ALA A 505 6.63 7.47 -3.12
C ALA A 505 6.25 7.57 -1.64
N GLY A 506 7.17 8.08 -0.80
CA GLY A 506 7.06 8.11 0.65
C GLY A 506 7.76 6.91 1.31
N ASP A 507 8.13 7.06 2.58
CA ASP A 507 8.88 6.02 3.31
C ASP A 507 7.95 4.95 3.92
N ASN A 508 6.66 5.26 4.04
CA ASN A 508 5.64 4.43 4.66
C ASN A 508 4.25 4.72 4.05
N ASP A 509 3.25 3.91 4.43
CA ASP A 509 1.90 4.00 3.88
C ASP A 509 1.19 5.33 4.22
N GLU A 510 1.46 5.91 5.39
CA GLU A 510 0.93 7.20 5.82
C GLU A 510 1.51 8.37 5.01
N GLU A 511 2.82 8.35 4.70
CA GLU A 511 3.44 9.32 3.79
C GLU A 511 2.91 9.15 2.36
N ALA A 512 2.76 7.91 1.88
CA ALA A 512 2.17 7.64 0.57
C ALA A 512 0.72 8.15 0.48
N LEU A 513 -0.08 7.96 1.55
CA LEU A 513 -1.42 8.53 1.69
C LEU A 513 -1.39 10.07 1.68
N GLU A 514 -0.41 10.67 2.38
CA GLU A 514 -0.23 12.11 2.39
C GLU A 514 0.09 12.66 0.99
N ILE A 515 0.98 12.03 0.25
CA ILE A 515 1.31 12.43 -1.12
C ILE A 515 0.08 12.29 -2.03
N ASP A 516 -0.61 11.14 -1.97
CA ASP A 516 -1.81 10.89 -2.77
C ASP A 516 -2.90 11.95 -2.54
N GLN A 517 -3.22 12.30 -1.27
CA GLN A 517 -4.26 13.30 -1.01
C GLN A 517 -3.91 14.70 -1.53
N ILE A 518 -2.62 15.08 -1.53
CA ILE A 518 -2.21 16.40 -2.06
C ILE A 518 -2.27 16.39 -3.57
N VAL A 519 -1.82 15.31 -4.23
CA VAL A 519 -1.93 15.17 -5.67
C VAL A 519 -3.40 15.19 -6.12
N ASP A 520 -4.27 14.45 -5.44
CA ASP A 520 -5.72 14.47 -5.70
C ASP A 520 -6.30 15.89 -5.51
N PHE A 521 -5.86 16.63 -4.48
CA PHE A 521 -6.28 18.02 -4.27
C PHE A 521 -5.78 18.97 -5.37
N ILE A 522 -4.55 18.79 -5.87
CA ILE A 522 -4.02 19.54 -7.03
C ILE A 522 -4.87 19.24 -8.29
N TYR A 523 -5.26 17.98 -8.48
CA TYR A 523 -6.12 17.58 -9.60
C TYR A 523 -7.55 18.10 -9.48
N ASP A 524 -8.09 18.25 -8.27
CA ASP A 524 -9.38 18.92 -8.03
C ASP A 524 -9.35 20.39 -8.51
N ILE A 525 -8.27 21.13 -8.19
CA ILE A 525 -8.06 22.51 -8.68
C ILE A 525 -8.00 22.52 -10.20
N ARG A 526 -7.18 21.62 -10.78
CA ARG A 526 -7.04 21.46 -12.23
C ARG A 526 -8.37 21.14 -12.90
N ALA A 527 -9.17 20.23 -12.36
CA ALA A 527 -10.43 19.79 -12.96
C ALA A 527 -11.46 20.93 -13.00
N LYS A 528 -11.50 21.78 -11.96
CA LYS A 528 -12.34 22.99 -11.95
C LYS A 528 -11.92 23.96 -13.05
N ALA A 529 -10.63 24.27 -13.14
CA ALA A 529 -10.10 25.18 -14.15
C ALA A 529 -10.32 24.66 -15.57
N ALA A 530 -10.01 23.39 -15.82
CA ALA A 530 -10.20 22.74 -17.12
C ALA A 530 -11.69 22.69 -17.53
N GLY A 531 -12.60 22.46 -16.57
CA GLY A 531 -14.04 22.45 -16.83
C GLY A 531 -14.57 23.78 -17.38
N VAL A 532 -13.96 24.90 -16.97
CA VAL A 532 -14.27 26.23 -17.52
C VAL A 532 -13.50 26.49 -18.80
N HIS A 533 -12.22 26.14 -18.84
CA HIS A 533 -11.38 26.36 -20.01
C HIS A 533 -11.96 25.70 -21.28
N TYR A 534 -12.52 24.50 -21.16
CA TYR A 534 -13.13 23.76 -22.26
C TYR A 534 -14.64 23.94 -22.39
N GLU A 535 -15.26 24.89 -21.68
CA GLU A 535 -16.64 25.28 -21.92
C GLU A 535 -16.75 25.91 -23.32
N SER A 536 -17.68 25.41 -24.14
CA SER A 536 -17.80 25.80 -25.55
C SER A 536 -18.63 27.06 -25.74
N ASP A 537 -19.53 27.35 -24.80
CA ASP A 537 -20.30 28.59 -24.77
C ASP A 537 -19.45 29.73 -24.18
N PRO A 538 -19.17 30.79 -24.94
CA PRO A 538 -18.24 31.85 -24.51
C PRO A 538 -18.78 32.67 -23.33
N ASP A 539 -20.08 32.91 -23.26
CA ASP A 539 -20.70 33.71 -22.19
C ASP A 539 -20.72 32.90 -20.88
N LEU A 540 -21.09 31.62 -20.98
CA LEU A 540 -21.05 30.70 -19.84
C LEU A 540 -19.62 30.49 -19.34
N LYS A 541 -18.65 30.37 -20.26
CA LYS A 541 -17.23 30.28 -19.93
C LYS A 541 -16.77 31.50 -19.14
N ALA A 542 -17.08 32.71 -19.62
CA ALA A 542 -16.73 33.94 -18.93
C ALA A 542 -17.35 34.02 -17.52
N LYS A 543 -18.65 33.71 -17.40
CA LYS A 543 -19.36 33.71 -16.11
C LYS A 543 -18.79 32.69 -15.12
N LYS A 544 -18.52 31.46 -15.57
CA LYS A 544 -17.93 30.41 -14.72
C LYS A 544 -16.50 30.76 -14.31
N GLN A 545 -15.73 31.38 -15.19
CA GLN A 545 -14.39 31.86 -14.86
C GLN A 545 -14.43 32.94 -13.79
N GLU A 546 -15.33 33.92 -13.92
CA GLU A 546 -15.54 34.97 -12.92
C GLU A 546 -15.93 34.39 -11.55
N ASP A 547 -16.82 33.40 -11.53
CA ASP A 547 -17.18 32.70 -10.29
C ASP A 547 -15.98 31.97 -9.67
N LEU A 548 -15.22 31.18 -10.45
CA LEU A 548 -14.05 30.47 -9.92
C LEU A 548 -13.02 31.43 -9.32
N VAL A 549 -12.71 32.54 -10.01
CA VAL A 549 -11.78 33.56 -9.53
C VAL A 549 -12.25 34.21 -8.22
N LYS A 550 -13.55 34.46 -8.07
CA LYS A 550 -14.11 35.12 -6.89
C LYS A 550 -14.32 34.18 -5.71
N THR A 551 -14.79 32.95 -5.95
CA THR A 551 -15.37 32.09 -4.90
C THR A 551 -14.57 30.82 -4.62
N HIS A 552 -13.69 30.38 -5.54
CA HIS A 552 -12.99 29.10 -5.43
C HIS A 552 -11.46 29.23 -5.37
N TYR A 553 -10.83 29.88 -6.36
CA TYR A 553 -9.37 29.92 -6.47
C TYR A 553 -8.68 30.47 -5.23
N PRO A 554 -9.08 31.62 -4.64
CA PRO A 554 -8.37 32.16 -3.48
C PRO A 554 -8.31 31.15 -2.34
N GLY A 555 -9.43 30.54 -1.96
CA GLY A 555 -9.47 29.57 -0.88
C GLY A 555 -8.77 28.25 -1.16
N LEU A 556 -8.68 27.82 -2.43
CA LEU A 556 -8.00 26.58 -2.82
C LEU A 556 -6.48 26.78 -2.92
N LEU A 557 -6.05 27.87 -3.54
CA LEU A 557 -4.63 28.18 -3.72
C LEU A 557 -3.97 28.55 -2.39
N GLU A 558 -4.66 29.27 -1.49
CA GLU A 558 -4.15 29.52 -0.12
C GLU A 558 -3.93 28.21 0.66
N LYS A 559 -4.83 27.24 0.53
CA LYS A 559 -4.66 25.92 1.17
C LYS A 559 -3.47 25.17 0.61
N LEU A 560 -3.33 25.12 -0.72
CA LEU A 560 -2.18 24.47 -1.37
C LEU A 560 -0.86 25.16 -0.97
N ASN A 561 -0.86 26.50 -0.91
CA ASN A 561 0.28 27.29 -0.48
C ASN A 561 0.67 26.97 0.96
N ALA A 562 -0.30 26.91 1.89
CA ALA A 562 -0.04 26.53 3.27
C ALA A 562 0.55 25.10 3.39
N VAL A 563 0.09 24.16 2.56
CA VAL A 563 0.68 22.80 2.51
C VAL A 563 2.14 22.87 2.06
N ILE A 564 2.44 23.56 0.96
CA ILE A 564 3.80 23.63 0.41
C ILE A 564 4.76 24.32 1.38
N VAL A 565 4.34 25.42 2.00
CA VAL A 565 5.13 26.14 3.01
C VAL A 565 5.43 25.23 4.21
N LYS A 566 4.42 24.50 4.72
CA LYS A 566 4.60 23.55 5.83
C LYS A 566 5.56 22.41 5.47
N ASN A 567 5.61 22.03 4.21
CA ASN A 567 6.42 20.94 3.69
C ASN A 567 7.76 21.42 3.13
N ASN A 568 8.32 22.51 3.65
CA ASN A 568 9.64 23.03 3.26
C ASN A 568 9.77 23.24 1.75
N GLY A 569 8.73 23.76 1.10
CA GLY A 569 8.72 24.00 -0.34
C GLY A 569 8.64 22.72 -1.19
N HIS A 570 8.00 21.68 -0.67
CA HIS A 570 7.59 20.46 -1.37
C HIS A 570 6.07 20.28 -1.26
N VAL A 571 5.45 19.54 -2.18
CA VAL A 571 4.00 19.36 -2.12
C VAL A 571 3.55 18.47 -0.95
N ALA A 572 4.36 17.54 -0.49
CA ALA A 572 4.01 16.58 0.56
C ALA A 572 5.23 16.08 1.34
N ALA A 573 5.00 15.52 2.55
CA ALA A 573 5.98 14.79 3.35
C ALA A 573 7.27 15.57 3.74
N GLY A 574 7.31 16.89 3.53
CA GLY A 574 8.47 17.73 3.85
C GLY A 574 9.73 17.48 3.01
N LYS A 575 9.63 16.69 1.92
CA LYS A 575 10.77 16.24 1.10
C LYS A 575 10.35 16.03 -0.36
N LEU A 576 11.33 15.80 -1.23
CA LEU A 576 11.10 15.52 -2.65
C LEU A 576 10.30 14.22 -2.84
N THR A 577 9.17 14.31 -3.54
CA THR A 577 8.28 13.18 -3.86
C THR A 577 7.82 13.24 -5.31
N TRP A 578 7.23 12.16 -5.84
CA TRP A 578 6.66 12.19 -7.19
C TRP A 578 5.55 13.24 -7.38
N GLY A 579 4.90 13.68 -6.29
CA GLY A 579 3.94 14.77 -6.32
C GLY A 579 4.55 16.09 -6.78
N ASP A 580 5.82 16.36 -6.44
CA ASP A 580 6.52 17.58 -6.88
C ASP A 580 6.72 17.59 -8.40
N PHE A 581 7.06 16.44 -8.98
CA PHE A 581 7.24 16.27 -10.42
C PHE A 581 5.95 16.41 -11.21
N ILE A 582 4.84 15.87 -10.68
CA ILE A 582 3.52 16.17 -11.22
C ILE A 582 3.31 17.68 -11.19
N PHE A 583 3.36 18.31 -10.01
CA PHE A 583 3.03 19.72 -9.88
C PHE A 583 3.88 20.60 -10.79
N ALA A 584 5.19 20.36 -10.84
CA ALA A 584 6.12 21.08 -11.71
C ALA A 584 5.83 20.87 -13.21
N GLY A 585 5.51 19.64 -13.63
CA GLY A 585 5.19 19.32 -15.02
C GLY A 585 3.88 19.93 -15.53
N MET A 586 2.89 20.12 -14.64
CA MET A 586 1.61 20.76 -14.98
C MET A 586 1.51 22.23 -14.56
N PHE A 587 2.57 22.86 -14.08
CA PHE A 587 2.50 24.23 -13.55
C PHE A 587 2.15 25.27 -14.62
N ASP A 588 2.80 25.22 -15.79
CA ASP A 588 2.49 26.14 -16.90
C ASP A 588 1.09 25.89 -17.46
N TYR A 589 0.69 24.62 -17.57
CA TYR A 589 -0.67 24.22 -17.89
C TYR A 589 -1.70 24.77 -16.88
N LEU A 590 -1.43 24.71 -15.58
CA LEU A 590 -2.31 25.24 -14.53
C LEU A 590 -2.51 26.74 -14.68
N LYS A 591 -1.44 27.51 -14.91
CA LYS A 591 -1.53 28.97 -15.18
C LYS A 591 -2.46 29.25 -16.36
N ALA A 592 -2.32 28.51 -17.45
CA ALA A 592 -3.14 28.66 -18.65
C ALA A 592 -4.61 28.30 -18.40
N MET A 593 -4.89 27.17 -17.74
CA MET A 593 -6.26 26.74 -17.45
C MET A 593 -6.96 27.71 -16.50
N MET A 594 -6.25 28.22 -15.49
CA MET A 594 -6.81 29.15 -14.51
C MET A 594 -6.88 30.60 -15.02
N GLN A 595 -6.21 30.92 -16.13
CA GLN A 595 -6.04 32.28 -16.64
C GLN A 595 -5.32 33.20 -15.62
N MET A 596 -4.32 32.64 -14.94
CA MET A 596 -3.51 33.32 -13.92
C MET A 596 -2.04 33.35 -14.34
N PRO A 597 -1.62 34.24 -15.26
CA PRO A 597 -0.23 34.30 -15.72
C PRO A 597 0.75 34.66 -14.58
N ASP A 598 0.29 35.44 -13.60
CA ASP A 598 1.08 35.88 -12.45
C ASP A 598 1.05 34.90 -11.26
N LEU A 599 0.55 33.67 -11.43
CA LEU A 599 0.41 32.68 -10.35
C LEU A 599 1.72 32.47 -9.56
N ALA A 600 2.86 32.43 -10.25
CA ALA A 600 4.17 32.24 -9.61
C ALA A 600 4.61 33.45 -8.75
N LYS A 601 4.11 34.64 -9.08
CA LYS A 601 4.37 35.88 -8.32
C LYS A 601 3.44 35.97 -7.11
N GLU A 602 2.18 35.58 -7.28
CA GLU A 602 1.20 35.54 -6.19
C GLU A 602 1.51 34.45 -5.17
N TYR A 603 2.01 33.30 -5.63
CA TYR A 603 2.35 32.14 -4.79
C TYR A 603 3.82 31.72 -4.98
N PRO A 604 4.79 32.42 -4.36
CA PRO A 604 6.21 32.11 -4.50
C PRO A 604 6.57 30.67 -4.10
N ALA A 605 5.86 30.07 -3.15
CA ALA A 605 6.07 28.69 -2.74
C ALA A 605 5.79 27.69 -3.88
N PHE A 606 4.85 28.00 -4.79
CA PHE A 606 4.60 27.16 -5.96
C PHE A 606 5.79 27.21 -6.92
N LYS A 607 6.33 28.41 -7.12
CA LYS A 607 7.54 28.59 -7.92
C LYS A 607 8.72 27.83 -7.31
N GLU A 608 8.84 27.82 -5.98
CA GLU A 608 9.91 27.09 -5.29
C GLU A 608 9.88 25.58 -5.59
N VAL A 609 8.70 24.95 -5.59
CA VAL A 609 8.56 23.52 -5.96
C VAL A 609 9.05 23.29 -7.40
N VAL A 610 8.61 24.15 -8.32
CA VAL A 610 9.01 24.08 -9.74
C VAL A 610 10.52 24.23 -9.87
N ASP A 611 11.11 25.25 -9.27
CA ASP A 611 12.54 25.52 -9.31
C ASP A 611 13.36 24.36 -8.75
N LYS A 612 12.93 23.76 -7.62
CA LYS A 612 13.58 22.58 -7.04
C LYS A 612 13.61 21.42 -8.02
N VAL A 613 12.47 21.06 -8.62
CA VAL A 613 12.41 19.96 -9.59
C VAL A 613 13.31 20.23 -10.80
N TYR A 614 13.21 21.42 -11.41
CA TYR A 614 13.99 21.76 -12.59
C TYR A 614 15.47 22.04 -12.31
N SER A 615 15.87 22.23 -11.04
CA SER A 615 17.28 22.34 -10.65
C SER A 615 18.00 21.00 -10.56
N ILE A 616 17.27 19.88 -10.52
CA ILE A 616 17.87 18.55 -10.46
C ILE A 616 18.65 18.29 -11.76
N PRO A 617 19.96 17.94 -11.73
CA PRO A 617 20.81 17.94 -12.92
C PRO A 617 20.27 17.13 -14.11
N LYS A 618 19.75 15.92 -13.88
CA LYS A 618 19.18 15.07 -14.96
C LYS A 618 17.89 15.64 -15.52
N VAL A 619 17.04 16.21 -14.67
CA VAL A 619 15.79 16.86 -15.07
C VAL A 619 16.09 18.13 -15.86
N LYS A 620 17.06 18.93 -15.39
CA LYS A 620 17.54 20.11 -16.09
C LYS A 620 18.09 19.77 -17.47
N ALA A 621 18.94 18.75 -17.57
CA ALA A 621 19.49 18.30 -18.84
C ALA A 621 18.39 17.89 -19.84
N TYR A 622 17.38 17.16 -19.36
CA TYR A 622 16.19 16.86 -20.16
C TYR A 622 15.45 18.14 -20.59
N ALA A 623 15.16 19.04 -19.66
CA ALA A 623 14.38 20.25 -19.91
C ALA A 623 15.09 21.21 -20.88
N ASP A 624 16.42 21.32 -20.81
CA ASP A 624 17.23 22.14 -21.71
C ASP A 624 17.29 21.55 -23.13
N ALA A 625 17.24 20.22 -23.26
CA ALA A 625 17.25 19.52 -24.54
C ALA A 625 15.84 19.37 -25.16
N ALA A 626 14.78 19.54 -24.37
CA ALA A 626 13.41 19.37 -24.83
C ALA A 626 13.03 20.45 -25.86
N PRO A 627 12.32 20.09 -26.94
CA PRO A 627 11.85 21.06 -27.92
C PRO A 627 10.87 22.05 -27.29
N VAL A 628 10.97 23.31 -27.68
CA VAL A 628 10.08 24.39 -27.23
C VAL A 628 8.66 24.13 -27.75
N SER A 629 7.66 24.22 -26.88
CA SER A 629 6.27 24.06 -27.30
C SER A 629 5.86 25.21 -28.24
N PRO A 630 5.17 24.93 -29.37
CA PRO A 630 4.68 25.97 -30.27
C PRO A 630 3.63 26.90 -29.63
N HIS A 631 3.10 26.57 -28.45
CA HIS A 631 2.09 27.36 -27.75
C HIS A 631 2.62 28.19 -26.57
N GLY A 632 3.94 28.22 -26.35
CA GLY A 632 4.55 29.03 -25.29
C GLY A 632 4.21 28.58 -23.87
N VAL A 633 3.84 27.29 -23.71
CA VAL A 633 3.55 26.62 -22.43
C VAL A 633 4.51 25.47 -22.21
#